data_AF-A0A945MZ47-F1
#
_entry.id   AF-A0A945MZ47-F1
#
_cell.length_a   1.000
_cell.length_b   1.000
_cell.length_c   1.000
_cell.angle_alpha   90.00
_cell.angle_beta   90.00
_cell.angle_gamma   90.00
#
_symmetry.space_group_name_H-M   'P 1'
#
loop_
_entity.id
_entity.type
_entity.pdbx_description
1 polymer ?
#
loop_
_entity_poly.entity_id
_entity_poly.type
_entity_poly.pdbx_seq_one_letter_code
_entity_poly.pdbx_strand_id
1 'polypeptide(L)'
;MDRDREANRLTESENTEFGPWNPGISSQLPAALLPLATIFRPENSFVSADQAGELSDFTGLARHELTSFRPERLTLHELLVRVTADFSVPDGPKYEDLGINFRHIVETIMARYLLVHMPEIRKAYDDLKDRVAGIIDQELSQRLFVTAPSPNQKKPRRGLAALFSRSHPSTAPTIPAPPARDVQQALVQWQAMAAATADPVERAAHGALIRTVTAISGRHGGIRGDSQLLAMIAVNIACNDCGSTVIGDMIEPFIKDAIEKEGFRLLPVQARPVVMNIKGASASGKSTMRPLQRKLAEKIGIAWEDFAVISPDIWRKYLLDYGSLGEACKYAGTLTGHELEMIDQKLDRYMADKAEQGRMSHLLIDRFRFDSFASTPDA
;
A
#
# COMPACT_ATOMS: atom_id res chain seq x y z
N MET A 1 -44.53 -1.46 5.38
CA MET A 1 -45.37 -0.50 4.66
C MET A 1 -45.16 0.86 5.31
N ASP A 2 -44.49 1.74 4.55
CA ASP A 2 -44.45 3.21 4.63
C ASP A 2 -44.06 3.92 5.93
N ARG A 3 -42.76 3.85 6.28
CA ARG A 3 -42.04 5.00 6.89
C ARG A 3 -40.61 5.24 6.36
N ASP A 4 -40.05 4.35 5.54
CA ASP A 4 -38.67 4.47 5.04
C ASP A 4 -38.54 4.93 3.58
N ARG A 5 -39.64 5.39 2.95
CA ARG A 5 -39.63 5.88 1.56
C ARG A 5 -39.64 7.40 1.41
N GLU A 6 -39.50 8.13 2.51
CA GLU A 6 -39.65 9.60 2.52
C GLU A 6 -38.36 10.36 2.86
N ALA A 7 -37.22 9.67 2.98
CA ALA A 7 -35.92 10.31 3.24
C ALA A 7 -35.06 10.58 1.99
N ASN A 8 -35.54 10.26 0.77
CA ASN A 8 -34.74 10.39 -0.46
C ASN A 8 -35.39 11.27 -1.55
N ARG A 9 -36.18 12.27 -1.14
CA ARG A 9 -36.59 13.36 -2.03
C ARG A 9 -35.70 14.57 -1.74
N LEU A 10 -34.46 14.50 -2.22
CA LEU A 10 -33.60 15.69 -2.30
C LEU A 10 -34.27 16.66 -3.26
N THR A 11 -34.72 17.77 -2.69
CA THR A 11 -35.17 18.97 -3.37
C THR A 11 -34.12 19.44 -4.37
N GLU A 12 -34.41 19.27 -5.65
CA GLU A 12 -33.88 20.11 -6.72
C GLU A 12 -34.41 21.54 -6.52
N SER A 13 -33.69 22.34 -5.75
CA SER A 13 -33.49 23.77 -5.98
C SER A 13 -32.65 24.34 -4.84
N GLU A 14 -31.41 24.74 -5.12
CA GLU A 14 -30.90 26.04 -4.71
C GLU A 14 -29.54 26.29 -5.36
N ASN A 15 -29.49 27.40 -6.08
CA ASN A 15 -28.36 27.97 -6.78
C ASN A 15 -27.17 28.14 -5.82
N THR A 16 -26.33 27.12 -5.67
CA THR A 16 -25.17 27.16 -4.77
C THR A 16 -23.97 27.66 -5.55
N GLU A 17 -23.79 28.98 -5.53
CA GLU A 17 -22.61 29.62 -6.11
C GLU A 17 -21.36 29.04 -5.40
N PHE A 18 -20.55 28.29 -6.14
CA PHE A 18 -19.32 27.72 -5.61
C PHE A 18 -18.33 28.84 -5.32
N GLY A 19 -17.74 28.81 -4.12
CA GLY A 19 -16.81 29.83 -3.68
C GLY A 19 -15.73 29.25 -2.76
N PRO A 20 -14.76 30.07 -2.33
CA PRO A 20 -13.64 29.61 -1.48
C PRO A 20 -14.10 28.94 -0.17
N TRP A 21 -15.30 29.25 0.29
CA TRP A 21 -15.91 28.74 1.53
C TRP A 21 -17.01 27.70 1.31
N ASN A 22 -17.38 27.45 0.05
CA ASN A 22 -18.25 26.36 -0.38
C ASN A 22 -17.69 25.76 -1.68
N PRO A 23 -16.59 24.99 -1.59
CA PRO A 23 -15.87 24.51 -2.77
C PRO A 23 -16.64 23.44 -3.56
N GLY A 24 -17.86 23.06 -3.14
CA GLY A 24 -18.64 22.03 -3.81
C GLY A 24 -17.99 20.64 -3.74
N ILE A 25 -17.22 20.39 -2.68
CA ILE A 25 -16.59 19.11 -2.38
C ILE A 25 -16.92 18.67 -0.96
N SER A 26 -17.14 17.37 -0.81
CA SER A 26 -17.23 16.67 0.47
C SER A 26 -15.83 16.24 0.94
N SER A 27 -15.60 16.19 2.25
CA SER A 27 -14.32 15.68 2.79
C SER A 27 -14.09 14.21 2.43
N GLN A 28 -15.15 13.41 2.42
CA GLN A 28 -15.12 12.03 1.94
C GLN A 28 -15.32 11.98 0.43
N LEU A 29 -14.59 11.09 -0.24
CA LEU A 29 -14.75 10.87 -1.67
C LEU A 29 -16.16 10.27 -1.94
N PRO A 30 -16.97 10.88 -2.81
CA PRO A 30 -18.26 10.32 -3.19
C PRO A 30 -18.12 8.89 -3.73
N ALA A 31 -19.10 8.02 -3.43
CA ALA A 31 -19.04 6.61 -3.80
C ALA A 31 -18.81 6.41 -5.32
N ALA A 32 -19.45 7.23 -6.16
CA ALA A 32 -19.31 7.19 -7.61
C ALA A 32 -17.89 7.51 -8.11
N LEU A 33 -17.07 8.20 -7.30
CA LEU A 33 -15.69 8.56 -7.65
C LEU A 33 -14.65 7.59 -7.06
N LEU A 34 -15.05 6.65 -6.19
CA LEU A 34 -14.14 5.66 -5.62
C LEU A 34 -13.36 4.85 -6.67
N PRO A 35 -13.97 4.40 -7.78
CA PRO A 35 -13.22 3.68 -8.82
C PRO A 35 -12.11 4.51 -9.48
N LEU A 36 -12.17 5.85 -9.38
CA LEU A 36 -11.14 6.74 -9.90
C LEU A 36 -9.97 6.91 -8.93
N ALA A 37 -10.10 6.47 -7.67
CA ALA A 37 -9.00 6.51 -6.72
C ALA A 37 -7.86 5.64 -7.25
N THR A 38 -6.66 6.19 -7.24
CA THR A 38 -5.45 5.58 -7.83
C THR A 38 -5.21 4.14 -7.38
N ILE A 39 -5.48 3.85 -6.11
CA ILE A 39 -5.37 2.52 -5.50
C ILE A 39 -6.39 1.48 -6.01
N PHE A 40 -7.48 1.90 -6.67
CA PHE A 40 -8.53 1.01 -7.18
C PHE A 40 -8.60 0.99 -8.71
N ARG A 41 -7.79 1.80 -9.40
CA ARG A 41 -7.74 1.80 -10.86
C ARG A 41 -7.19 0.46 -11.36
N PRO A 42 -7.83 -0.15 -12.38
CA PRO A 42 -7.47 -1.50 -12.83
C PRO A 42 -6.05 -1.61 -13.37
N GLU A 43 -5.46 -0.53 -13.88
CA GLU A 43 -4.06 -0.44 -14.28
C GLU A 43 -3.07 -0.44 -13.11
N ASN A 44 -3.52 -0.10 -11.89
CA ASN A 44 -2.67 0.02 -10.71
C ASN A 44 -2.87 -1.13 -9.72
N SER A 45 -4.07 -1.71 -9.65
CA SER A 45 -4.45 -2.69 -8.63
C SER A 45 -5.15 -3.92 -9.24
N PHE A 46 -4.98 -5.06 -8.59
CA PHE A 46 -5.74 -6.29 -8.83
C PHE A 46 -7.12 -6.28 -8.16
N VAL A 47 -7.34 -5.38 -7.18
CA VAL A 47 -8.59 -5.27 -6.40
C VAL A 47 -9.30 -3.97 -6.75
N SER A 48 -10.56 -4.09 -7.20
CA SER A 48 -11.42 -2.94 -7.50
C SER A 48 -11.98 -2.28 -6.25
N ALA A 49 -12.54 -1.07 -6.39
CA ALA A 49 -13.18 -0.37 -5.27
C ALA A 49 -14.35 -1.15 -4.65
N ASP A 50 -15.11 -1.87 -5.48
CA ASP A 50 -16.25 -2.69 -5.03
C ASP A 50 -15.78 -3.92 -4.27
N GLN A 51 -14.80 -4.65 -4.82
CA GLN A 51 -14.17 -5.80 -4.15
C GLN A 51 -13.55 -5.41 -2.82
N ALA A 52 -12.83 -4.28 -2.77
CA ALA A 52 -12.28 -3.74 -1.53
C ALA A 52 -13.39 -3.36 -0.53
N GLY A 53 -14.54 -2.88 -1.01
CA GLY A 53 -15.73 -2.63 -0.21
C GLY A 53 -16.28 -3.89 0.44
N GLU A 54 -16.51 -4.95 -0.34
CA GLU A 54 -17.00 -6.24 0.16
C GLU A 54 -16.03 -6.86 1.18
N LEU A 55 -14.73 -6.83 0.87
CA LEU A 55 -13.70 -7.31 1.78
C LEU A 55 -13.62 -6.46 3.05
N SER A 56 -13.81 -5.14 2.95
CA SER A 56 -13.84 -4.24 4.10
C SER A 56 -15.03 -4.54 5.02
N ASP A 57 -16.21 -4.76 4.44
CA ASP A 57 -17.41 -5.12 5.20
C ASP A 57 -17.25 -6.47 5.92
N PHE A 58 -16.58 -7.42 5.25
CA PHE A 58 -16.29 -8.75 5.76
C PHE A 58 -15.19 -8.75 6.83
N THR A 59 -14.07 -8.07 6.62
CA THR A 59 -12.91 -8.12 7.53
C THR A 59 -12.93 -7.07 8.62
N GLY A 60 -13.60 -5.93 8.39
CA GLY A 60 -13.48 -4.72 9.21
C GLY A 60 -12.22 -3.89 8.93
N LEU A 61 -11.34 -4.31 8.02
CA LEU A 61 -10.18 -3.50 7.60
C LEU A 61 -10.62 -2.34 6.71
N ALA A 62 -9.86 -1.25 6.70
CA ALA A 62 -10.16 -0.13 5.80
C ALA A 62 -9.90 -0.53 4.34
N ARG A 63 -10.70 0.00 3.41
CA ARG A 63 -10.63 -0.39 1.98
C ARG A 63 -9.23 -0.22 1.38
N HIS A 64 -8.51 0.83 1.75
CA HIS A 64 -7.17 1.07 1.22
C HIS A 64 -6.17 0.01 1.68
N GLU A 65 -6.34 -0.56 2.88
CA GLU A 65 -5.49 -1.63 3.42
C GLU A 65 -5.70 -2.97 2.70
N LEU A 66 -6.80 -3.10 1.95
CA LEU A 66 -7.18 -4.28 1.16
C LEU A 66 -6.85 -4.13 -0.34
N THR A 67 -6.21 -3.04 -0.73
CA THR A 67 -5.67 -2.85 -2.08
C THR A 67 -4.68 -3.98 -2.39
N SER A 68 -4.48 -4.32 -3.66
CA SER A 68 -3.38 -5.20 -4.08
C SER A 68 -2.74 -4.61 -5.32
N PHE A 69 -1.60 -3.95 -5.17
CA PHE A 69 -0.96 -3.28 -6.30
C PHE A 69 -0.39 -4.27 -7.30
N ARG A 70 -0.47 -3.88 -8.57
CA ARG A 70 0.24 -4.55 -9.65
C ARG A 70 1.75 -4.27 -9.58
N PRO A 71 2.60 -5.18 -10.06
CA PRO A 71 4.06 -5.00 -10.04
C PRO A 71 4.53 -3.73 -10.75
N GLU A 72 3.84 -3.28 -11.80
CA GLU A 72 4.11 -2.02 -12.51
C GLU A 72 3.97 -0.82 -11.57
N ARG A 73 2.92 -0.82 -10.75
CA ARG A 73 2.64 0.27 -9.83
C ARG A 73 3.60 0.23 -8.64
N LEU A 74 3.92 -0.96 -8.13
CA LEU A 74 4.98 -1.12 -7.12
C LEU A 74 6.34 -0.64 -7.64
N THR A 75 6.68 -0.94 -8.89
CA THR A 75 7.90 -0.44 -9.56
C THR A 75 7.94 1.08 -9.57
N LEU A 76 6.82 1.72 -9.89
CA LEU A 76 6.71 3.17 -9.83
C LEU A 76 6.92 3.68 -8.40
N HIS A 77 6.31 3.07 -7.38
CA HIS A 77 6.47 3.51 -5.99
C HIS A 77 7.96 3.45 -5.58
N GLU A 78 8.62 2.35 -5.91
CA GLU A 78 10.04 2.12 -5.63
C GLU A 78 10.96 3.10 -6.36
N LEU A 79 10.61 3.49 -7.59
CA LEU A 79 11.33 4.53 -8.33
C LEU A 79 11.12 5.92 -7.71
N LEU A 80 9.88 6.28 -7.34
CA LEU A 80 9.58 7.56 -6.69
C LEU A 80 10.37 7.72 -5.39
N VAL A 81 10.43 6.66 -4.58
CA VAL A 81 11.22 6.61 -3.33
C VAL A 81 12.70 6.86 -3.61
N ARG A 82 13.31 6.13 -4.55
CA ARG A 82 14.74 6.28 -4.89
C ARG A 82 15.07 7.66 -5.45
N VAL A 83 14.24 8.19 -6.36
CA VAL A 83 14.46 9.55 -6.89
C VAL A 83 14.35 10.59 -5.79
N THR A 84 13.38 10.48 -4.88
CA THR A 84 13.28 11.41 -3.75
C THR A 84 14.44 11.28 -2.77
N ALA A 85 14.90 10.07 -2.48
CA ALA A 85 15.89 9.81 -1.44
C ALA A 85 17.33 9.99 -1.90
N ASP A 86 17.66 9.67 -3.16
CA ASP A 86 19.03 9.54 -3.64
C ASP A 86 19.43 10.54 -4.73
N PHE A 87 18.48 11.16 -5.43
CA PHE A 87 18.78 12.05 -6.55
C PHE A 87 18.77 13.51 -6.13
N SER A 88 19.72 14.27 -6.67
CA SER A 88 19.70 15.72 -6.61
C SER A 88 18.77 16.23 -7.70
N VAL A 89 17.59 16.73 -7.30
CA VAL A 89 16.58 17.24 -8.23
C VAL A 89 16.62 18.77 -8.24
N PRO A 90 16.96 19.41 -9.38
CA PRO A 90 17.01 20.86 -9.46
C PRO A 90 15.62 21.47 -9.20
N ASP A 91 15.53 22.41 -8.27
CA ASP A 91 14.27 23.06 -7.90
C ASP A 91 13.97 24.35 -8.68
N GLY A 92 14.88 24.74 -9.59
CA GLY A 92 14.73 25.85 -10.54
C GLY A 92 14.48 27.22 -9.92
N PRO A 93 14.26 28.26 -10.76
CA PRO A 93 13.82 29.57 -10.29
C PRO A 93 12.38 29.58 -9.76
N LYS A 94 11.52 28.66 -10.22
CA LYS A 94 10.12 28.57 -9.80
C LYS A 94 9.86 27.27 -9.05
N TYR A 95 8.96 27.32 -8.08
CA TYR A 95 8.58 26.15 -7.30
C TYR A 95 8.07 24.97 -8.16
N GLU A 96 7.41 25.27 -9.29
CA GLU A 96 6.93 24.25 -10.22
C GLU A 96 8.05 23.46 -10.90
N ASP A 97 9.25 24.04 -11.02
CA ASP A 97 10.38 23.43 -11.71
C ASP A 97 10.86 22.16 -11.01
N LEU A 98 10.82 22.14 -9.67
CA LEU A 98 11.10 20.92 -8.90
C LEU A 98 10.21 19.76 -9.35
N GLY A 99 8.90 20.01 -9.49
CA GLY A 99 7.95 19.00 -9.94
C GLY A 99 8.10 18.65 -11.42
N ILE A 100 8.58 19.57 -12.26
CA ILE A 100 8.86 19.29 -13.67
C ILE A 100 10.10 18.40 -13.79
N ASN A 101 11.20 18.78 -13.15
CA ASN A 101 12.47 18.06 -13.20
C ASN A 101 12.37 16.68 -12.54
N PHE A 102 11.67 16.58 -11.41
CA PHE A 102 11.40 15.29 -10.77
C PHE A 102 10.68 14.33 -11.73
N ARG A 103 9.58 14.79 -12.34
CA ARG A 103 8.81 13.96 -13.27
C ARG A 103 9.63 13.58 -14.49
N HIS A 104 10.45 14.50 -15.02
CA HIS A 104 11.35 14.20 -16.13
C HIS A 104 12.34 13.07 -15.80
N ILE A 105 12.96 13.08 -14.61
CA ILE A 105 13.87 12.01 -14.18
C ILE A 105 13.11 10.68 -14.09
N VAL A 106 11.97 10.67 -13.40
CA VAL A 106 11.16 9.45 -13.21
C VAL A 106 10.66 8.90 -14.55
N GLU A 107 10.13 9.74 -15.44
CA GLU A 107 9.66 9.35 -16.78
C GLU A 107 10.80 8.77 -17.62
N THR A 108 11.98 9.40 -17.57
CA THR A 108 13.16 8.94 -18.32
C THR A 108 13.60 7.56 -17.85
N ILE A 109 13.74 7.36 -16.54
CA ILE A 109 14.15 6.07 -15.95
C ILE A 109 13.09 5.01 -16.25
N MET A 110 11.81 5.32 -15.99
CA MET A 110 10.71 4.38 -16.23
C MET A 110 10.67 3.95 -17.70
N ALA A 111 10.62 4.90 -18.63
CA ALA A 111 10.43 4.61 -20.06
C ALA A 111 11.61 3.91 -20.71
N ARG A 112 12.85 4.29 -20.37
CA ARG A 112 14.05 3.83 -21.09
C ARG A 112 14.77 2.67 -20.40
N TYR A 113 14.60 2.52 -19.09
CA TYR A 113 15.38 1.57 -18.30
C TYR A 113 14.52 0.51 -17.59
N LEU A 114 13.29 0.82 -17.18
CA LEU A 114 12.45 -0.13 -16.43
C LEU A 114 11.41 -0.83 -17.29
N LEU A 115 10.72 -0.12 -18.20
CA LEU A 115 9.66 -0.71 -19.02
C LEU A 115 10.14 -1.88 -19.88
N VAL A 116 11.40 -1.84 -20.34
CA VAL A 116 12.00 -2.94 -21.13
C VAL A 116 12.14 -4.22 -20.30
N HIS A 117 12.29 -4.10 -18.97
CA HIS A 117 12.44 -5.21 -18.03
C HIS A 117 11.14 -5.57 -17.28
N MET A 118 10.01 -4.98 -17.70
CA MET A 118 8.72 -5.22 -17.04
C MET A 118 8.26 -6.69 -17.08
N PRO A 119 8.52 -7.48 -18.15
CA PRO A 119 8.21 -8.91 -18.14
C PRO A 119 8.95 -9.67 -17.02
N GLU A 120 10.21 -9.37 -16.77
CA GLU A 120 11.00 -9.98 -15.70
C GLU A 120 10.51 -9.53 -14.32
N ILE A 121 10.14 -8.25 -14.17
CA ILE A 121 9.58 -7.73 -12.92
C ILE A 121 8.25 -8.41 -12.58
N ARG A 122 7.35 -8.56 -13.57
CA ARG A 122 6.09 -9.30 -13.39
C ARG A 122 6.33 -10.73 -12.95
N LYS A 123 7.28 -11.42 -13.60
CA LYS A 123 7.64 -12.79 -13.23
C LYS A 123 8.17 -12.87 -11.80
N ALA A 124 9.07 -11.97 -11.40
CA ALA A 124 9.60 -11.95 -10.04
C ALA A 124 8.50 -11.72 -8.99
N TYR A 125 7.51 -10.88 -9.30
CA TYR A 125 6.33 -10.68 -8.46
C TYR A 125 5.44 -11.92 -8.39
N ASP A 126 5.19 -12.59 -9.52
CA ASP A 126 4.39 -13.81 -9.56
C ASP A 126 5.07 -14.96 -8.78
N ASP A 127 6.38 -15.16 -8.96
CA ASP A 127 7.18 -16.14 -8.21
C ASP A 127 7.13 -15.85 -6.68
N LEU A 128 7.21 -14.57 -6.30
CA LEU A 128 7.06 -14.14 -4.90
C LEU A 128 5.65 -14.43 -4.37
N LYS A 129 4.61 -14.10 -5.15
CA LYS A 129 3.22 -14.32 -4.76
C LYS A 129 2.93 -15.80 -4.54
N ASP A 130 3.43 -16.67 -5.41
CA ASP A 130 3.32 -18.12 -5.27
C ASP A 130 4.02 -18.63 -4.01
N ARG A 131 5.21 -18.09 -3.71
CA ARG A 131 5.94 -18.40 -2.48
C ARG A 131 5.15 -17.99 -1.22
N VAL A 132 4.62 -16.77 -1.20
CA VAL A 132 3.80 -16.23 -0.10
C VAL A 132 2.54 -17.08 0.08
N ALA A 133 1.86 -17.43 -1.01
CA ALA A 133 0.68 -18.29 -0.99
C ALA A 133 0.99 -19.66 -0.40
N GLY A 134 2.11 -20.28 -0.81
CA GLY A 134 2.55 -21.57 -0.27
C GLY A 134 2.77 -21.54 1.25
N ILE A 135 3.42 -20.48 1.77
CA ILE A 135 3.61 -20.30 3.23
C ILE A 135 2.25 -20.16 3.92
N ILE A 136 1.38 -19.27 3.41
CA ILE A 136 0.08 -18.98 4.02
C ILE A 136 -0.83 -20.21 4.04
N ASP A 137 -0.92 -20.94 2.92
CA ASP A 137 -1.76 -22.13 2.80
C ASP A 137 -1.28 -23.25 3.73
N GLN A 138 0.04 -23.43 3.85
CA GLN A 138 0.63 -24.37 4.79
C GLN A 138 0.24 -24.00 6.23
N GLU A 139 0.40 -22.74 6.60
CA GLU A 139 0.15 -22.24 7.95
C GLU A 139 -1.33 -22.35 8.34
N LEU A 140 -2.24 -21.98 7.45
CA LEU A 140 -3.68 -22.12 7.64
C LEU A 140 -4.10 -23.58 7.80
N SER A 141 -3.58 -24.47 6.96
CA SER A 141 -3.90 -25.91 6.98
C SER A 141 -3.37 -26.61 8.24
N GLN A 142 -2.18 -26.22 8.72
CA GLN A 142 -1.54 -26.85 9.88
C GLN A 142 -2.10 -26.39 11.22
N ARG A 143 -2.65 -25.17 11.31
CA ARG A 143 -3.00 -24.56 12.60
C ARG A 143 -4.48 -24.22 12.77
N LEU A 144 -5.17 -23.79 11.70
CA LEU A 144 -6.57 -23.36 11.80
C LEU A 144 -7.54 -24.35 11.17
N PHE A 145 -7.21 -24.87 9.99
CA PHE A 145 -8.09 -25.76 9.23
C PHE A 145 -7.55 -27.19 9.22
N VAL A 146 -7.13 -27.67 10.41
CA VAL A 146 -6.63 -29.03 10.58
C VAL A 146 -7.76 -30.00 10.26
N THR A 147 -7.65 -30.66 9.10
CA THR A 147 -8.58 -31.74 8.77
C THR A 147 -8.25 -32.90 9.70
N ALA A 148 -9.12 -33.17 10.68
CA ALA A 148 -8.96 -34.36 11.52
C ALA A 148 -8.87 -35.60 10.61
N PRO A 149 -7.90 -36.51 10.82
CA PRO A 149 -7.88 -37.76 10.09
C PRO A 149 -9.22 -38.45 10.32
N SER A 150 -9.96 -38.71 9.24
CA SER A 150 -11.25 -39.40 9.33
C SER A 150 -11.08 -40.65 10.16
N PRO A 151 -11.83 -40.86 11.25
CA PRO A 151 -11.74 -42.08 12.02
C PRO A 151 -12.15 -43.23 11.11
N ASN A 152 -11.14 -43.97 10.66
CA ASN A 152 -11.17 -45.31 10.11
C ASN A 152 -12.55 -45.71 9.55
N GLN A 153 -12.79 -45.47 8.26
CA GLN A 153 -13.95 -46.03 7.57
C GLN A 153 -13.91 -47.55 7.76
N LYS A 154 -14.67 -48.06 8.74
CA LYS A 154 -14.91 -49.49 8.88
C LYS A 154 -15.51 -49.94 7.55
N LYS A 155 -14.77 -50.77 6.80
CA LYS A 155 -15.22 -51.39 5.55
C LYS A 155 -16.69 -51.81 5.72
N PRO A 156 -17.63 -51.34 4.88
CA PRO A 156 -18.99 -51.82 4.96
C PRO A 156 -18.97 -53.31 4.63
N ARG A 157 -19.45 -54.15 5.54
CA ARG A 157 -19.75 -55.55 5.22
C ARG A 157 -20.78 -55.52 4.11
N ARG A 158 -20.41 -56.05 2.94
CA ARG A 158 -21.32 -56.29 1.81
C ARG A 158 -22.47 -57.19 2.30
N GLY A 159 -23.64 -56.60 2.49
CA GLY A 159 -24.91 -57.28 2.68
C GLY A 159 -25.89 -56.75 1.63
N LEU A 160 -26.63 -57.66 0.99
CA LEU A 160 -27.58 -57.39 -0.10
C LEU A 160 -28.87 -56.68 0.37
N ALA A 161 -28.73 -55.61 1.15
CA ALA A 161 -29.85 -54.79 1.66
C ALA A 161 -29.79 -53.34 1.16
N ALA A 162 -29.13 -53.08 0.03
CA ALA A 162 -28.94 -51.75 -0.55
C ALA A 162 -29.83 -51.48 -1.77
N LEU A 163 -31.06 -51.98 -1.79
CA LEU A 163 -32.02 -51.72 -2.88
C LEU A 163 -33.16 -50.76 -2.50
N PHE A 164 -33.20 -50.26 -1.26
CA PHE A 164 -34.11 -49.18 -0.87
C PHE A 164 -33.45 -48.22 0.12
N SER A 165 -32.63 -47.29 -0.37
CA SER A 165 -32.29 -46.08 0.38
C SER A 165 -32.41 -44.86 -0.53
N ARG A 166 -33.44 -44.05 -0.27
CA ARG A 166 -33.65 -42.73 -0.87
C ARG A 166 -32.38 -41.90 -0.76
N SER A 167 -31.95 -41.35 -1.89
CA SER A 167 -30.85 -40.40 -1.99
C SER A 167 -31.21 -39.12 -1.23
N HIS A 168 -30.61 -38.92 -0.06
CA HIS A 168 -30.51 -37.57 0.51
C HIS A 168 -29.44 -36.80 -0.26
N PRO A 169 -29.66 -35.52 -0.60
CA PRO A 169 -28.64 -34.71 -1.25
C PRO A 169 -27.43 -34.62 -0.32
N SER A 170 -26.27 -34.97 -0.86
CA SER A 170 -24.98 -34.87 -0.16
C SER A 170 -24.67 -33.40 0.08
N THR A 171 -25.02 -32.87 1.24
CA THR A 171 -24.42 -31.65 1.77
C THR A 171 -22.92 -31.87 1.88
N ALA A 172 -22.14 -31.10 1.12
CA ALA A 172 -20.69 -31.04 1.30
C ALA A 172 -20.39 -30.80 2.79
N PRO A 173 -19.39 -31.49 3.37
CA PRO A 173 -19.06 -31.30 4.78
C PRO A 173 -18.63 -29.85 5.00
N THR A 174 -19.47 -29.07 5.67
CA THR A 174 -19.09 -27.76 6.19
C THR A 174 -17.99 -27.99 7.22
N ILE A 175 -16.76 -27.58 6.91
CA ILE A 175 -15.65 -27.60 7.87
C ILE A 175 -16.09 -26.69 9.03
N PRO A 176 -16.23 -27.22 10.26
CA PRO A 176 -16.62 -26.40 11.40
C PRO A 176 -15.59 -25.30 11.62
N ALA A 177 -16.06 -24.10 11.95
CA ALA A 177 -15.17 -22.99 12.24
C ALA A 177 -14.18 -23.38 13.37
N PRO A 178 -12.90 -22.98 13.27
CA PRO A 178 -11.92 -23.32 14.28
C PRO A 178 -12.31 -22.77 15.65
N PRO A 179 -12.11 -23.53 16.74
CA PRO A 179 -12.44 -23.05 18.07
C PRO A 179 -11.51 -21.89 18.47
N ALA A 180 -12.03 -20.95 19.26
CA ALA A 180 -11.32 -19.71 19.61
C ALA A 180 -9.94 -19.92 20.26
N ARG A 181 -9.76 -21.02 21.00
CA ARG A 181 -8.48 -21.40 21.62
C ARG A 181 -7.40 -21.67 20.56
N ASP A 182 -7.76 -22.35 19.48
CA ASP A 182 -6.82 -22.72 18.42
C ASP A 182 -6.41 -21.46 17.62
N VAL A 183 -7.35 -20.53 17.43
CA VAL A 183 -7.08 -19.22 16.82
C VAL A 183 -6.07 -18.42 17.64
N GLN A 184 -6.26 -18.32 18.96
CA GLN A 184 -5.34 -17.59 19.82
C GLN A 184 -3.95 -18.23 19.84
N GLN A 185 -3.86 -19.57 19.85
CA GLN A 185 -2.60 -20.28 19.78
C GLN A 185 -1.88 -20.06 18.44
N ALA A 186 -2.61 -20.07 17.32
CA ALA A 186 -2.06 -19.77 16.01
C ALA A 186 -1.48 -18.35 15.95
N LEU A 187 -2.21 -17.35 16.45
CA LEU A 187 -1.74 -15.96 16.51
C LEU A 187 -0.42 -15.81 17.29
N VAL A 188 -0.33 -16.41 18.47
CA VAL A 188 0.90 -16.37 19.30
C VAL A 188 2.07 -17.04 18.58
N GLN A 189 1.84 -18.17 17.91
CA GLN A 189 2.87 -18.85 17.15
C GLN A 189 3.35 -18.04 15.96
N TRP A 190 2.44 -17.46 15.17
CA TRP A 190 2.81 -16.60 14.05
C TRP A 190 3.57 -15.36 14.50
N GLN A 191 3.23 -14.77 15.64
CA GLN A 191 4.00 -13.66 16.22
C GLN A 191 5.43 -14.09 16.55
N ALA A 192 5.61 -15.24 17.20
CA ALA A 192 6.93 -15.77 17.51
C ALA A 192 7.73 -16.09 16.25
N MET A 193 7.11 -16.67 15.22
CA MET A 193 7.76 -16.99 13.95
C MET A 193 8.17 -15.73 13.18
N ALA A 194 7.30 -14.71 13.11
CA ALA A 194 7.60 -13.43 12.48
C ALA A 194 8.79 -12.72 13.15
N ALA A 195 8.87 -12.79 14.49
CA ALA A 195 9.98 -12.21 15.25
C ALA A 195 11.29 -12.99 15.09
N ALA A 196 11.23 -14.31 14.93
CA ALA A 196 12.40 -15.18 14.84
C ALA A 196 13.00 -15.30 13.42
N THR A 197 12.19 -15.13 12.37
CA THR A 197 12.65 -15.32 10.99
C THR A 197 13.49 -14.12 10.51
N ALA A 198 14.61 -14.42 9.86
CA ALA A 198 15.40 -13.44 9.13
C ALA A 198 14.84 -13.18 7.72
N ASP A 199 13.99 -14.08 7.21
CA ASP A 199 13.45 -13.98 5.86
C ASP A 199 12.30 -12.95 5.82
N PRO A 200 12.44 -11.86 5.04
CA PRO A 200 11.41 -10.84 4.96
C PRO A 200 10.09 -11.35 4.36
N VAL A 201 10.13 -12.36 3.49
CA VAL A 201 8.92 -12.93 2.87
C VAL A 201 8.12 -13.74 3.90
N GLU A 202 8.80 -14.57 4.70
CA GLU A 202 8.15 -15.31 5.79
C GLU A 202 7.57 -14.37 6.84
N ARG A 203 8.34 -13.32 7.21
CA ARG A 203 7.88 -12.30 8.16
C ARG A 203 6.61 -11.60 7.66
N ALA A 204 6.58 -11.21 6.38
CA ALA A 204 5.41 -10.57 5.77
C ALA A 204 4.20 -11.52 5.71
N ALA A 205 4.41 -12.79 5.38
CA ALA A 205 3.34 -13.80 5.35
C ALA A 205 2.72 -14.00 6.74
N HIS A 206 3.52 -14.17 7.79
CA HIS A 206 3.03 -14.29 9.16
C HIS A 206 2.35 -13.01 9.66
N GLY A 207 2.91 -11.84 9.36
CA GLY A 207 2.31 -10.54 9.67
C GLY A 207 0.92 -10.38 9.03
N ALA A 208 0.78 -10.76 7.76
CA ALA A 208 -0.49 -10.71 7.05
C ALA A 208 -1.53 -11.70 7.59
N LEU A 209 -1.11 -12.91 8.00
CA LEU A 209 -1.96 -13.87 8.69
C LEU A 209 -2.49 -13.30 10.01
N ILE A 210 -1.61 -12.80 10.86
CA ILE A 210 -1.96 -12.17 12.14
C ILE A 210 -2.99 -11.07 11.91
N ARG A 211 -2.71 -10.17 10.96
CA ARG A 211 -3.58 -9.04 10.64
C ARG A 211 -4.96 -9.49 10.16
N THR A 212 -5.01 -10.41 9.21
CA THR A 212 -6.25 -10.92 8.61
C THR A 212 -7.12 -11.63 9.64
N VAL A 213 -6.53 -12.57 10.39
CA VAL A 213 -7.23 -13.39 11.39
C VAL A 213 -7.71 -12.53 12.56
N THR A 214 -6.91 -11.56 13.01
CA THR A 214 -7.30 -10.61 14.07
C THR A 214 -8.46 -9.74 13.62
N ALA A 215 -8.41 -9.18 12.41
CA ALA A 215 -9.47 -8.32 11.89
C ALA A 215 -10.81 -9.07 11.77
N ILE A 216 -10.80 -10.24 11.11
CA ILE A 216 -12.00 -11.08 10.94
C ILE A 216 -12.55 -11.50 12.31
N SER A 217 -11.70 -11.95 13.23
CA SER A 217 -12.13 -12.34 14.58
C SER A 217 -12.75 -11.18 15.35
N GLY A 218 -12.16 -9.98 15.27
CA GLY A 218 -12.70 -8.78 15.90
C GLY A 218 -14.05 -8.36 15.31
N ARG A 219 -14.24 -8.54 13.99
CA ARG A 219 -15.49 -8.19 13.29
C ARG A 219 -16.64 -9.15 13.59
N HIS A 220 -16.36 -10.46 13.67
CA HIS A 220 -17.39 -11.51 13.75
C HIS A 220 -17.48 -12.22 15.10
N GLY A 221 -16.60 -11.92 16.05
CA GLY A 221 -16.48 -12.66 17.32
C GLY A 221 -15.82 -14.03 17.19
N GLY A 222 -15.15 -14.29 16.06
CA GLY A 222 -14.49 -15.55 15.72
C GLY A 222 -14.16 -15.63 14.23
N ILE A 223 -13.49 -16.70 13.80
CA ILE A 223 -13.13 -16.86 12.39
C ILE A 223 -14.37 -17.21 11.56
N ARG A 224 -14.57 -16.42 10.51
CA ARG A 224 -15.54 -16.69 9.43
C ARG A 224 -14.81 -16.73 8.09
N GLY A 225 -15.39 -17.46 7.14
CA GLY A 225 -14.77 -17.74 5.85
C GLY A 225 -14.04 -19.09 5.83
N ASP A 226 -13.75 -19.57 4.63
CA ASP A 226 -12.92 -20.76 4.44
C ASP A 226 -11.44 -20.39 4.33
N SER A 227 -10.58 -21.41 4.28
CA SER A 227 -9.14 -21.21 4.16
C SER A 227 -8.76 -20.44 2.90
N GLN A 228 -9.52 -20.57 1.81
CA GLN A 228 -9.20 -19.94 0.53
C GLN A 228 -9.42 -18.42 0.60
N LEU A 229 -10.53 -17.98 1.21
CA LEU A 229 -10.81 -16.56 1.41
C LEU A 229 -9.76 -15.91 2.33
N LEU A 230 -9.41 -16.57 3.43
CA LEU A 230 -8.38 -16.09 4.36
C LEU A 230 -7.02 -16.00 3.67
N ALA A 231 -6.65 -17.04 2.90
CA ALA A 231 -5.40 -17.06 2.15
C ALA A 231 -5.35 -15.93 1.13
N MET A 232 -6.39 -15.74 0.33
CA MET A 232 -6.46 -14.66 -0.66
C MET A 232 -6.24 -13.28 -0.03
N ILE A 233 -6.89 -12.98 1.09
CA ILE A 233 -6.73 -11.69 1.79
C ILE A 233 -5.31 -11.53 2.32
N ALA A 234 -4.78 -12.55 3.00
CA ALA A 234 -3.45 -12.51 3.58
C ALA A 234 -2.35 -12.41 2.52
N VAL A 235 -2.48 -13.14 1.39
CA VAL A 235 -1.54 -13.06 0.25
C VAL A 235 -1.53 -11.64 -0.32
N ASN A 236 -2.69 -11.04 -0.54
CA ASN A 236 -2.78 -9.67 -1.07
C ASN A 236 -2.11 -8.64 -0.15
N ILE A 237 -2.34 -8.74 1.16
CA ILE A 237 -1.71 -7.87 2.16
C ILE A 237 -0.19 -8.08 2.17
N ALA A 238 0.28 -9.33 2.21
CA ALA A 238 1.71 -9.63 2.26
C ALA A 238 2.45 -9.18 0.99
N CYS A 239 1.86 -9.37 -0.20
CA CYS A 239 2.47 -9.00 -1.48
C CYS A 239 2.64 -7.49 -1.63
N ASN A 240 1.78 -6.66 -1.03
CA ASN A 240 1.99 -5.21 -1.04
C ASN A 240 3.21 -4.79 -0.23
N ASP A 241 3.52 -5.52 0.86
CA ASP A 241 4.63 -5.20 1.74
C ASP A 241 5.95 -5.74 1.16
N CYS A 242 6.09 -7.06 1.05
CA CYS A 242 7.34 -7.68 0.58
C CYS A 242 7.57 -7.53 -0.92
N GLY A 243 6.51 -7.38 -1.72
CA GLY A 243 6.65 -7.20 -3.17
C GLY A 243 7.33 -5.89 -3.54
N SER A 244 7.14 -4.84 -2.74
CA SER A 244 7.84 -3.57 -2.93
C SER A 244 9.35 -3.74 -2.76
N THR A 245 9.77 -4.42 -1.70
CA THR A 245 11.20 -4.67 -1.42
C THR A 245 11.86 -5.50 -2.52
N VAL A 246 11.23 -6.62 -2.92
CA VAL A 246 11.78 -7.50 -3.97
C VAL A 246 11.91 -6.76 -5.30
N ILE A 247 10.88 -6.00 -5.70
CA ILE A 247 10.93 -5.19 -6.92
C ILE A 247 11.99 -4.09 -6.79
N GLY A 248 12.07 -3.44 -5.63
CA GLY A 248 13.08 -2.43 -5.34
C GLY A 248 14.50 -2.96 -5.56
N ASP A 249 14.83 -4.09 -4.95
CA ASP A 249 16.14 -4.73 -5.11
C ASP A 249 16.43 -5.10 -6.57
N MET A 250 15.40 -5.56 -7.29
CA MET A 250 15.50 -5.92 -8.70
C MET A 250 15.78 -4.72 -9.61
N ILE A 251 15.18 -3.55 -9.35
CA ILE A 251 15.34 -2.37 -10.20
C ILE A 251 16.59 -1.54 -9.90
N GLU A 252 17.21 -1.78 -8.74
CA GLU A 252 18.42 -1.06 -8.29
C GLU A 252 19.54 -1.02 -9.35
N PRO A 253 19.91 -2.14 -10.04
CA PRO A 253 20.94 -2.10 -11.07
C PRO A 253 20.54 -1.27 -12.30
N PHE A 254 19.27 -1.28 -12.69
CA PHE A 254 18.77 -0.50 -13.83
C PHE A 254 18.78 1.00 -13.54
N ILE A 255 18.51 1.38 -12.30
CA ILE A 255 18.59 2.77 -11.84
C ILE A 255 20.04 3.25 -11.85
N LYS A 256 21.00 2.41 -11.44
CA LYS A 256 22.44 2.72 -11.54
C LYS A 256 22.88 2.95 -12.99
N ASP A 257 22.45 2.08 -13.90
CA ASP A 257 22.72 2.25 -15.34
C ASP A 257 22.13 3.56 -15.89
N ALA A 258 20.91 3.93 -15.45
CA ALA A 258 20.28 5.19 -15.82
C ALA A 258 21.05 6.41 -15.28
N ILE A 259 21.53 6.36 -14.04
CA ILE A 259 22.36 7.42 -13.44
C ILE A 259 23.61 7.66 -14.28
N GLU A 260 24.32 6.60 -14.64
CA GLU A 260 25.57 6.69 -15.41
C GLU A 260 25.34 7.21 -16.84
N LYS A 261 24.32 6.70 -17.53
CA LYS A 261 24.06 7.02 -18.95
C LYS A 261 23.37 8.36 -19.16
N GLU A 262 22.46 8.75 -18.28
CA GLU A 262 21.77 10.05 -18.37
C GLU A 262 22.54 11.17 -17.66
N GLY A 263 23.56 10.83 -16.85
CA GLY A 263 24.33 11.81 -16.09
C GLY A 263 23.56 12.43 -14.94
N PHE A 264 22.60 11.70 -14.36
CA PHE A 264 21.86 12.19 -13.19
C PHE A 264 22.78 12.34 -11.98
N ARG A 265 22.62 13.44 -11.24
CA ARG A 265 23.42 13.71 -10.04
C ARG A 265 22.82 13.00 -8.83
N LEU A 266 23.64 12.19 -8.15
CA LEU A 266 23.31 11.64 -6.84
C LEU A 266 23.57 12.62 -5.71
N LEU A 267 22.78 12.51 -4.65
CA LEU A 267 22.99 13.24 -3.40
C LEU A 267 24.23 12.69 -2.69
N PRO A 268 25.15 13.56 -2.24
CA PRO A 268 26.32 13.11 -1.51
C PRO A 268 25.94 12.57 -0.12
N VAL A 269 26.70 11.56 0.32
CA VAL A 269 26.65 11.06 1.69
C VAL A 269 27.26 12.10 2.63
N GLN A 270 26.60 12.37 3.75
CA GLN A 270 26.95 13.40 4.71
C GLN A 270 27.33 12.77 6.04
N ALA A 271 28.54 13.04 6.53
CA ALA A 271 28.98 12.57 7.85
C ALA A 271 28.18 13.20 9.01
N ARG A 272 27.63 14.41 8.78
CA ARG A 272 26.76 15.13 9.73
C ARG A 272 25.56 15.69 8.97
N PRO A 273 24.52 14.88 8.71
CA PRO A 273 23.35 15.34 7.97
C PRO A 273 22.60 16.46 8.72
N VAL A 274 22.40 17.59 8.05
CA VAL A 274 21.46 18.64 8.47
C VAL A 274 20.06 18.33 7.95
N VAL A 275 19.06 18.49 8.81
CA VAL A 275 17.64 18.36 8.47
C VAL A 275 16.96 19.72 8.64
N MET A 276 16.36 20.22 7.57
CA MET A 276 15.48 21.39 7.58
C MET A 276 14.04 20.95 7.44
N ASN A 277 13.19 21.29 8.40
CA ASN A 277 11.78 20.90 8.42
C ASN A 277 10.88 22.14 8.43
N ILE A 278 9.87 22.18 7.55
CA ILE A 278 8.82 23.21 7.60
C ILE A 278 7.57 22.62 8.22
N LYS A 279 7.11 23.25 9.30
CA LYS A 279 5.81 22.94 9.90
C LYS A 279 4.84 24.11 9.67
N GLY A 280 3.63 23.79 9.26
CA GLY A 280 2.57 24.76 9.05
C GLY A 280 1.30 24.11 8.52
N ALA A 281 0.14 24.69 8.84
CA ALA A 281 -1.15 24.23 8.34
C ALA A 281 -1.18 24.22 6.80
N SER A 282 -2.11 23.47 6.20
CA SER A 282 -2.31 23.54 4.75
C SER A 282 -2.61 24.99 4.32
N ALA A 283 -2.08 25.40 3.18
CA ALA A 283 -2.18 26.77 2.65
C ALA A 283 -1.61 27.90 3.56
N SER A 284 -0.84 27.60 4.61
CA SER A 284 -0.24 28.62 5.49
C SER A 284 0.97 29.37 4.89
N GLY A 285 1.19 29.26 3.58
CA GLY A 285 2.34 29.85 2.91
C GLY A 285 3.68 29.12 3.09
N LYS A 286 3.70 27.83 3.46
CA LYS A 286 4.96 27.05 3.64
C LYS A 286 5.94 27.20 2.47
N SER A 287 5.44 27.22 1.24
CA SER A 287 6.27 27.38 0.04
C SER A 287 7.00 28.72 -0.03
N THR A 288 6.55 29.77 0.67
CA THR A 288 7.25 31.06 0.76
C THR A 288 8.47 31.00 1.68
N MET A 289 8.64 29.92 2.46
CA MET A 289 9.81 29.70 3.32
C MET A 289 11.03 29.19 2.55
N ARG A 290 10.85 28.62 1.35
CA ARG A 290 11.94 28.00 0.58
C ARG A 290 13.11 28.96 0.28
N PRO A 291 12.91 30.23 -0.11
CA PRO A 291 14.00 31.19 -0.24
C PRO A 291 14.76 31.44 1.07
N LEU A 292 14.08 31.40 2.22
CA LEU A 292 14.71 31.57 3.54
C LEU A 292 15.54 30.34 3.91
N GLN A 293 15.08 29.14 3.57
CA GLN A 293 15.84 27.90 3.76
C GLN A 293 17.09 27.87 2.87
N ARG A 294 16.99 28.33 1.63
CA ARG A 294 18.15 28.46 0.73
C ARG A 294 19.20 29.41 1.32
N LYS A 295 18.77 30.60 1.78
CA LYS A 295 19.66 31.53 2.49
C LYS A 295 20.27 30.93 3.76
N LEU A 296 19.51 30.08 4.48
CA LEU A 296 20.03 29.39 5.66
C LEU A 296 21.11 28.36 5.26
N ALA A 297 20.88 27.58 4.21
CA ALA A 297 21.85 26.61 3.68
C ALA A 297 23.16 27.30 3.27
N GLU A 298 23.06 28.42 2.54
CA GLU A 298 24.21 29.26 2.17
C GLU A 298 24.96 29.76 3.42
N LYS A 299 24.24 30.25 4.43
CA LYS A 299 24.84 30.76 5.67
C LYS A 299 25.59 29.69 6.47
N ILE A 300 25.15 28.43 6.41
CA ILE A 300 25.81 27.30 7.08
C ILE A 300 26.82 26.59 6.17
N GLY A 301 27.07 27.11 4.96
CA GLY A 301 28.06 26.59 4.04
C GLY A 301 27.68 25.25 3.39
N ILE A 302 26.38 24.96 3.26
CA ILE A 302 25.88 23.75 2.63
C ILE A 302 25.29 24.09 1.26
N ALA A 303 25.71 23.36 0.23
CA ALA A 303 25.16 23.48 -1.11
C ALA A 303 23.67 23.09 -1.13
N TRP A 304 22.85 23.92 -1.75
CA TRP A 304 21.40 23.69 -1.78
C TRP A 304 21.03 22.39 -2.51
N GLU A 305 21.83 22.03 -3.51
CA GLU A 305 21.65 20.86 -4.35
C GLU A 305 21.93 19.54 -3.60
N ASP A 306 22.49 19.61 -2.39
CA ASP A 306 22.81 18.44 -1.54
C ASP A 306 21.65 18.03 -0.61
N PHE A 307 20.53 18.75 -0.66
CA PHE A 307 19.31 18.41 0.08
C PHE A 307 18.39 17.48 -0.72
N ALA A 308 18.03 16.35 -0.13
CA ALA A 308 16.87 15.57 -0.55
C ALA A 308 15.59 16.36 -0.21
N VAL A 309 14.83 16.76 -1.23
CA VAL A 309 13.57 17.49 -1.03
C VAL A 309 12.41 16.51 -0.90
N ILE A 310 12.00 16.24 0.33
CA ILE A 310 10.90 15.34 0.65
C ILE A 310 9.60 16.14 0.66
N SER A 311 8.81 16.01 -0.41
CA SER A 311 7.48 16.61 -0.53
C SER A 311 6.52 15.66 -1.26
N PRO A 312 5.53 15.05 -0.56
CA PRO A 312 4.56 14.12 -1.16
C PRO A 312 3.74 14.73 -2.30
N ASP A 313 3.59 16.06 -2.33
CA ASP A 313 2.88 16.77 -3.39
C ASP A 313 3.54 16.60 -4.77
N ILE A 314 4.86 16.35 -4.80
CA ILE A 314 5.60 16.10 -6.04
C ILE A 314 5.15 14.78 -6.68
N TRP A 315 4.92 13.75 -5.85
CA TRP A 315 4.44 12.45 -6.33
C TRP A 315 3.02 12.54 -6.88
N ARG A 316 2.14 13.33 -6.25
CA ARG A 316 0.72 13.43 -6.65
C ARG A 316 0.55 13.74 -8.12
N LYS A 317 1.33 14.70 -8.64
CA LYS A 317 1.28 15.13 -10.04
C LYS A 317 1.75 14.08 -11.03
N TYR A 318 2.51 13.09 -10.56
CA TYR A 318 2.92 11.94 -11.36
C TYR A 318 1.88 10.81 -11.29
N LEU A 319 1.30 10.57 -10.11
CA LEU A 319 0.40 9.44 -9.86
C LEU A 319 -0.98 9.58 -10.53
N LEU A 320 -1.41 10.81 -10.82
CA LEU A 320 -2.70 11.12 -11.44
C LEU A 320 -2.55 11.69 -12.85
N ASP A 321 -3.33 11.15 -13.77
CA ASP A 321 -3.63 11.80 -15.04
C ASP A 321 -4.74 12.83 -14.82
N TYR A 322 -4.35 14.08 -14.53
CA TYR A 322 -5.27 15.21 -14.36
C TYR A 322 -6.14 15.48 -15.59
N GLY A 323 -5.65 15.19 -16.80
CA GLY A 323 -6.40 15.40 -18.04
C GLY A 323 -7.61 14.49 -18.16
N SER A 324 -7.54 13.28 -17.57
CA SER A 324 -8.63 12.30 -17.58
C SER A 324 -9.74 12.56 -16.55
N LEU A 325 -9.54 13.45 -15.57
CA LEU A 325 -10.43 13.54 -14.40
C LEU A 325 -11.71 14.36 -14.64
N GLY A 326 -11.75 15.24 -15.65
CA GLY A 326 -12.90 16.13 -15.86
C GLY A 326 -13.31 16.87 -14.57
N GLU A 327 -14.60 16.83 -14.22
CA GLU A 327 -15.12 17.45 -13.00
C GLU A 327 -14.57 16.84 -11.70
N ALA A 328 -14.09 15.59 -11.75
CA ALA A 328 -13.50 14.92 -10.59
C ALA A 328 -12.13 15.51 -10.20
N CYS A 329 -11.55 16.42 -11.02
CA CYS A 329 -10.28 17.09 -10.73
C CYS A 329 -10.29 17.82 -9.37
N LYS A 330 -11.46 18.33 -8.92
CA LYS A 330 -11.62 18.92 -7.58
C LYS A 330 -11.34 17.95 -6.42
N TYR A 331 -11.39 16.64 -6.67
CA TYR A 331 -11.07 15.58 -5.72
C TYR A 331 -9.67 14.98 -5.92
N ALA A 332 -8.81 15.55 -6.78
CA ALA A 332 -7.48 15.00 -7.09
C ALA A 332 -6.65 14.67 -5.83
N GLY A 333 -6.69 15.53 -4.80
CA GLY A 333 -6.05 15.25 -3.52
C GLY A 333 -6.53 13.93 -2.91
N THR A 334 -7.85 13.79 -2.73
CA THR A 334 -8.48 12.60 -2.14
C THR A 334 -8.29 11.34 -2.99
N LEU A 335 -8.30 11.46 -4.31
CA LEU A 335 -8.09 10.33 -5.25
C LEU A 335 -6.69 9.69 -5.15
N THR A 336 -5.71 10.43 -4.63
CA THR A 336 -4.32 9.95 -4.39
C THR A 336 -3.96 9.75 -2.94
N GLY A 337 -4.78 10.23 -2.00
CA GLY A 337 -4.38 10.39 -0.60
C GLY A 337 -3.79 9.12 0.00
N HIS A 338 -4.50 8.00 -0.13
CA HIS A 338 -4.07 6.71 0.40
C HIS A 338 -2.82 6.15 -0.29
N GLU A 339 -2.66 6.36 -1.60
CA GLU A 339 -1.47 5.89 -2.31
C GLU A 339 -0.23 6.69 -1.89
N LEU A 340 -0.38 8.00 -1.73
CA LEU A 340 0.68 8.87 -1.23
C LEU A 340 1.14 8.47 0.18
N GLU A 341 0.19 8.13 1.06
CA GLU A 341 0.48 7.63 2.40
C GLU A 341 1.30 6.32 2.34
N MET A 342 0.91 5.40 1.47
CA MET A 342 1.65 4.14 1.27
C MET A 342 3.06 4.37 0.71
N ILE A 343 3.24 5.32 -0.22
CA ILE A 343 4.58 5.66 -0.75
C ILE A 343 5.42 6.37 0.33
N ASP A 344 4.82 7.23 1.15
CA ASP A 344 5.52 7.91 2.25
C ASP A 344 6.04 6.92 3.30
N GLN A 345 5.25 5.88 3.62
CA GLN A 345 5.70 4.79 4.50
C GLN A 345 6.88 4.00 3.91
N LYS A 346 6.89 3.76 2.59
CA LYS A 346 8.02 3.12 1.89
C LYS A 346 9.26 4.01 1.92
N LEU A 347 9.09 5.33 1.73
CA LEU A 347 10.18 6.29 1.87
C LEU A 347 10.76 6.25 3.29
N ASP A 348 9.92 6.24 4.32
CA ASP A 348 10.39 6.17 5.72
C ASP A 348 11.24 4.92 5.99
N ARG A 349 10.79 3.77 5.50
CA ARG A 349 11.55 2.50 5.61
C ARG A 349 12.89 2.59 4.86
N TYR A 350 12.87 3.05 3.62
CA TYR A 350 14.09 3.23 2.82
C TYR A 350 15.09 4.20 3.48
N MET A 351 14.59 5.31 4.04
CA MET A 351 15.42 6.29 4.74
C MET A 351 16.00 5.74 6.05
N ALA A 352 15.28 4.88 6.76
CA ALA A 352 15.80 4.17 7.92
C ALA A 352 16.95 3.23 7.54
N ASP A 353 16.77 2.39 6.52
CA ASP A 353 17.81 1.48 6.02
C ASP A 353 19.04 2.27 5.50
N LYS A 354 18.80 3.38 4.80
CA LYS A 354 19.84 4.31 4.34
C LYS A 354 20.62 4.93 5.51
N ALA A 355 19.96 5.20 6.63
CA ALA A 355 20.58 5.72 7.85
C ALA A 355 21.43 4.67 8.55
N GLU A 356 20.94 3.44 8.69
CA GLU A 356 21.69 2.31 9.28
C GLU A 356 22.98 2.02 8.49
N GLN A 357 22.95 2.22 7.19
CA GLN A 357 24.11 2.04 6.31
C GLN A 357 25.04 3.27 6.27
N GLY A 358 24.74 4.34 7.02
CA GLY A 358 25.56 5.55 7.07
C GLY A 358 25.56 6.36 5.76
N ARG A 359 24.53 6.20 4.91
CA ARG A 359 24.45 6.81 3.56
C ARG A 359 23.61 8.08 3.50
N MET A 360 23.29 8.71 4.64
CA MET A 360 22.35 9.83 4.70
C MET A 360 22.85 11.08 3.99
N SER A 361 21.97 11.73 3.24
CA SER A 361 22.16 13.09 2.69
C SER A 361 21.53 14.14 3.60
N HIS A 362 21.71 15.42 3.28
CA HIS A 362 20.93 16.48 3.92
C HIS A 362 19.45 16.33 3.52
N LEU A 363 18.54 16.71 4.42
CA LEU A 363 17.09 16.54 4.20
C LEU A 363 16.36 17.87 4.31
N LEU A 364 15.52 18.13 3.33
CA LEU A 364 14.54 19.22 3.34
C LEU A 364 13.15 18.61 3.36
N ILE A 365 12.48 18.67 4.50
CA ILE A 365 11.20 18.00 4.73
C ILE A 365 10.08 19.04 4.66
N ASP A 366 9.21 18.87 3.67
CA ASP A 366 7.98 19.63 3.44
C ASP A 366 6.81 18.66 3.29
N ARG A 367 6.59 17.88 4.37
CA ARG A 367 5.47 16.94 4.49
C ARG A 367 4.72 17.18 5.79
N PHE A 368 3.40 17.10 5.71
CA PHE A 368 2.52 17.11 6.88
C PHE A 368 2.22 15.66 7.26
N ARG A 369 2.72 15.19 8.42
CA ARG A 369 2.35 13.89 8.98
C ARG A 369 1.05 14.04 9.76
N PHE A 370 -0.06 13.52 9.24
CA PHE A 370 -1.30 13.39 10.00
C PHE A 370 -1.12 12.46 11.22
N ASP A 371 -0.13 11.56 11.14
CA ASP A 371 0.05 10.44 12.06
C ASP A 371 1.06 10.74 13.18
N SER A 372 1.46 12.01 13.36
CA SER A 372 2.38 12.43 14.44
C SER A 372 1.84 12.19 15.87
N PHE A 373 0.69 11.51 16.01
CA PHE A 373 0.05 11.14 17.27
C PHE A 373 -0.20 9.63 17.43
N ALA A 374 0.13 8.80 16.43
CA ALA A 374 0.07 7.36 16.57
C ALA A 374 1.40 6.86 17.15
N SER A 375 1.42 6.63 18.46
CA SER A 375 2.47 5.85 19.10
C SER A 375 2.57 4.48 18.42
N THR A 376 3.69 4.18 17.78
CA THR A 376 4.10 2.79 17.54
C THR A 376 4.00 2.05 18.87
N PRO A 377 3.31 0.90 18.94
CA PRO A 377 3.50 0.00 20.08
C PRO A 377 4.97 -0.39 20.07
N ASP A 378 5.67 -0.17 21.18
CA ASP A 378 7.00 -0.72 21.38
C ASP A 378 6.97 -2.24 21.13
N ALA A 379 8.02 -2.72 20.46
CA ALA A 379 8.23 -4.10 20.04
C ALA A 379 8.06 -5.15 21.15
#